data_AF-A0A377CGM0-F1
#
_entry.id   AF-A0A377CGM0-F1
#
_cell.length_a   1.000
_cell.length_b   1.000
_cell.length_c   1.000
_cell.angle_alpha   90.00
_cell.angle_beta   90.00
_cell.angle_gamma   90.00
#
_symmetry.space_group_name_H-M   'P 1'
#
loop_
_entity.id
_entity.type
_entity.pdbx_description
1 polymer ?
#
loop_
_entity_poly.entity_id
_entity_poly.type
_entity_poly.pdbx_seq_one_letter_code
_entity_poly.pdbx_strand_id
1 'polypeptide(L)'
;MNLFDIIGINQDDRGDNMIVLTPSDHMLVPDFPGLSEDGITITFDREVALAREDAQFITWEHPLIRNGLDLILSGDTGSSTISLLKNKALPVGTLLVELIYVVEARLRSSCSSPLPATDAGTYAAG
;
A
#
# COMPACT_ATOMS: atom_id res chain seq x y z
N MET A 1 1.90 -7.25 4.70
CA MET A 1 2.64 -7.93 3.63
C MET A 1 2.20 -7.57 2.21
N ASN A 2 0.98 -7.06 1.94
CA ASN A 2 0.55 -6.83 0.55
C ASN A 2 1.23 -5.66 -0.21
N LEU A 3 1.71 -4.60 0.45
CA LEU A 3 2.21 -3.40 -0.26
C LEU A 3 3.45 -3.70 -1.12
N PHE A 4 4.48 -4.29 -0.52
CA PHE A 4 5.73 -4.58 -1.22
C PHE A 4 5.55 -5.64 -2.32
N ASP A 5 4.69 -6.64 -2.10
CA ASP A 5 4.37 -7.64 -3.11
C ASP A 5 3.63 -7.04 -4.32
N ILE A 6 2.70 -6.09 -4.10
CA ILE A 6 2.00 -5.39 -5.18
C ILE A 6 2.99 -4.55 -6.01
N ILE A 7 3.93 -3.87 -5.34
CA ILE A 7 4.96 -3.07 -6.02
C ILE A 7 5.95 -3.97 -6.76
N GLY A 8 6.11 -5.23 -6.36
CA GLY A 8 7.10 -6.16 -6.89
C GLY A 8 8.47 -6.03 -6.22
N ILE A 9 8.50 -5.74 -4.92
CA ILE A 9 9.74 -5.71 -4.12
C ILE A 9 9.90 -7.07 -3.44
N ASN A 10 11.08 -7.69 -3.59
CA ASN A 10 11.39 -8.96 -2.95
C ASN A 10 11.60 -8.76 -1.45
N GLN A 11 10.99 -9.63 -0.65
CA GLN A 11 11.07 -9.62 0.81
C GLN A 11 11.78 -10.92 1.28
N ASP A 12 13.01 -10.80 1.79
CA ASP A 12 13.79 -11.91 2.32
C ASP A 12 13.87 -11.80 3.86
N ASP A 13 13.23 -12.72 4.58
CA ASP A 13 13.23 -12.74 6.04
C ASP A 13 14.55 -13.36 6.56
N ARG A 14 15.35 -12.55 7.27
CA ARG A 14 16.65 -12.96 7.80
C ARG A 14 16.58 -13.51 9.22
N GLY A 15 15.38 -13.58 9.82
CA GLY A 15 15.21 -13.88 11.24
C GLY A 15 15.43 -12.64 12.12
N ASP A 16 15.20 -12.78 13.44
CA ASP A 16 15.30 -11.70 14.43
C ASP A 16 14.47 -10.44 14.10
N ASN A 17 13.26 -10.63 13.53
CA ASN A 17 12.36 -9.54 13.10
C ASN A 17 13.00 -8.59 12.06
N MET A 18 13.92 -9.08 11.23
CA MET A 18 14.54 -8.31 10.15
C MET A 18 14.17 -8.86 8.78
N ILE A 19 13.83 -7.97 7.86
CA ILE A 19 13.47 -8.30 6.49
C ILE A 19 14.38 -7.49 5.57
N VAL A 20 14.98 -8.15 4.59
CA VAL A 20 15.77 -7.50 3.54
C VAL A 20 14.85 -7.27 2.35
N LEU A 21 14.71 -6.01 1.96
CA LEU A 21 13.98 -5.60 0.77
C LEU A 21 14.97 -5.45 -0.38
N THR A 22 14.73 -6.14 -1.49
CA THR A 22 15.53 -6.01 -2.71
C THR A 22 14.65 -5.70 -3.92
N PRO A 23 15.11 -4.84 -4.85
CA PRO A 23 14.37 -4.61 -6.09
C PRO A 23 14.29 -5.91 -6.90
N SER A 24 13.25 -6.03 -7.71
CA SER A 24 13.05 -7.19 -8.59
C SER A 24 12.79 -6.76 -10.03
N ASP A 25 12.96 -7.69 -10.97
CA ASP A 25 12.74 -7.44 -12.40
C ASP A 25 11.26 -7.15 -12.76
N HIS A 26 10.33 -7.43 -11.86
CA HIS A 26 8.88 -7.24 -12.06
C HIS A 26 8.33 -6.06 -11.27
N MET A 27 9.19 -5.13 -10.85
CA MET A 27 8.79 -3.94 -10.11
C MET A 27 7.90 -3.02 -10.97
N LEU A 28 6.83 -2.46 -10.38
CA LEU A 28 5.90 -1.56 -11.07
C LEU A 28 6.54 -0.24 -11.51
N VAL A 29 7.61 0.18 -10.84
CA VAL A 29 8.39 1.39 -11.12
C VAL A 29 9.84 1.03 -11.34
N PRO A 30 10.59 1.76 -12.17
CA PRO A 30 12.01 1.51 -12.40
C PRO A 30 12.87 1.81 -11.16
N ASP A 31 12.51 2.84 -10.38
CA ASP A 31 13.21 3.22 -9.15
C ASP A 31 12.19 3.49 -8.04
N PHE A 32 12.37 2.86 -6.87
CA PHE A 32 11.53 3.09 -5.70
C PHE A 32 12.23 4.01 -4.69
N PRO A 33 11.69 5.21 -4.39
CA PRO A 33 12.36 6.18 -3.53
C PRO A 33 12.51 5.63 -2.10
N GLY A 34 13.78 5.43 -1.69
CA GLY A 34 14.16 4.87 -0.40
C GLY A 34 14.66 3.42 -0.47
N LEU A 35 14.61 2.77 -1.62
CA LEU A 35 15.16 1.43 -1.85
C LEU A 35 16.44 1.55 -2.69
N SER A 36 17.58 1.10 -2.14
CA SER A 36 18.84 0.97 -2.89
C SER A 36 18.86 -0.31 -3.74
N GLU A 37 19.66 -0.32 -4.82
CA GLU A 37 19.87 -1.52 -5.65
C GLU A 37 20.47 -2.68 -4.84
N ASP A 38 21.33 -2.39 -3.87
CA ASP A 38 21.91 -3.38 -2.95
C ASP A 38 20.89 -3.95 -1.94
N GLY A 39 19.67 -3.42 -1.94
CA GLY A 39 18.63 -3.71 -0.95
C GLY A 39 18.83 -2.96 0.36
N ILE A 40 17.79 -2.98 1.19
CA ILE A 40 17.77 -2.37 2.52
C ILE A 40 17.29 -3.38 3.55
N THR A 41 17.87 -3.35 4.76
CA THR A 41 17.36 -4.13 5.88
C THR A 41 16.38 -3.29 6.68
N ILE A 42 15.19 -3.83 6.93
CA ILE A 42 14.15 -3.18 7.71
C ILE A 42 13.75 -4.03 8.91
N THR A 43 13.26 -3.38 9.96
CA THR A 43 12.64 -4.04 11.11
C THR A 43 11.41 -3.26 11.57
N PHE A 44 10.43 -4.00 12.11
CA PHE A 44 9.25 -3.45 12.77
C PHE A 44 9.41 -3.39 14.29
N ASP A 45 10.52 -3.89 14.83
CA ASP A 45 10.79 -3.90 16.26
C ASP A 45 11.75 -2.77 16.62
N ARG A 46 11.34 -1.98 17.62
CA ARG A 46 12.14 -0.85 18.09
C ARG A 46 13.38 -1.31 18.83
N GLU A 47 13.32 -2.41 19.57
CA GLU A 47 14.48 -2.92 20.30
C GLU A 47 15.57 -3.41 19.35
N VAL A 48 15.16 -4.09 18.27
CA VAL A 48 16.06 -4.53 17.20
C VAL A 48 16.69 -3.33 16.50
N ALA A 49 15.90 -2.31 16.15
CA ALA A 49 16.42 -1.10 15.50
C ALA A 49 17.41 -0.30 16.39
N LEU A 50 17.24 -0.35 17.72
CA LEU A 50 18.18 0.28 18.65
C LEU A 50 19.47 -0.54 18.82
N ALA A 51 19.39 -1.85 18.70
CA ALA A 51 20.54 -2.75 18.81
C ALA A 51 21.34 -2.84 17.51
N ARG A 52 20.70 -2.58 16.37
CA ARG A 52 21.26 -2.72 15.02
C ARG A 52 21.00 -1.47 14.18
N GLU A 53 22.04 -0.64 14.04
CA GLU A 53 22.01 0.58 13.23
C GLU A 53 21.89 0.30 11.72
N ASP A 54 22.19 -0.93 11.29
CA ASP A 54 22.06 -1.39 9.90
C ASP A 54 20.62 -1.72 9.48
N ALA A 55 19.69 -1.78 10.44
CA ALA A 55 18.27 -2.02 10.19
C ALA A 55 17.45 -0.73 10.36
N GLN A 56 16.67 -0.37 9.32
CA GLN A 56 15.77 0.78 9.42
C GLN A 56 14.47 0.41 10.14
N PHE A 57 14.09 1.23 11.11
CA PHE A 57 12.83 1.08 11.82
C PHE A 57 11.66 1.58 10.97
N ILE A 58 10.79 0.67 10.54
CA ILE A 58 9.64 1.00 9.70
C ILE A 58 8.41 1.27 10.56
N THR A 59 7.80 2.43 10.32
CA THR A 59 6.50 2.83 10.86
C THR A 59 5.58 3.27 9.72
N TRP A 60 4.30 3.50 10.01
CA TRP A 60 3.34 4.02 9.03
C TRP A 60 3.72 5.40 8.46
N GLU A 61 4.49 6.18 9.21
CA GLU A 61 4.99 7.48 8.80
C GLU A 61 6.31 7.40 8.01
N HIS A 62 6.87 6.20 7.84
CA HIS A 62 8.13 6.03 7.14
C HIS A 62 7.97 6.42 5.66
N PRO A 63 8.91 7.17 5.05
CA PRO A 63 8.84 7.58 3.66
C PRO A 63 8.59 6.42 2.69
N LEU A 64 9.19 5.24 2.92
CA LEU A 64 8.93 4.04 2.13
C LEU A 64 7.44 3.65 2.08
N ILE A 65 6.76 3.69 3.23
CA ILE A 65 5.34 3.32 3.30
C ILE A 65 4.49 4.41 2.65
N ARG A 66 4.79 5.68 2.93
CA ARG A 66 4.08 6.82 2.34
C ARG A 66 4.22 6.87 0.82
N ASN A 67 5.42 6.64 0.30
CA ASN A 67 5.70 6.60 -1.14
C ASN A 67 5.02 5.39 -1.80
N GLY A 68 5.03 4.23 -1.14
CA GLY A 68 4.33 3.04 -1.64
C GLY A 68 2.82 3.23 -1.69
N LEU A 69 2.25 3.86 -0.65
CA LEU A 69 0.83 4.21 -0.62
C LEU A 69 0.49 5.23 -1.70
N ASP A 70 1.30 6.28 -1.85
CA ASP A 70 1.11 7.29 -2.89
C ASP A 70 1.18 6.67 -4.29
N LEU A 71 2.10 5.72 -4.52
CA LEU A 71 2.20 5.00 -5.79
C LEU A 71 0.94 4.20 -6.12
N ILE A 72 0.36 3.50 -5.14
CA ILE A 72 -0.87 2.73 -5.34
C ILE A 72 -2.09 3.66 -5.49
N LEU A 73 -2.19 4.70 -4.67
CA LEU A 73 -3.33 5.61 -4.67
C LEU A 73 -3.34 6.57 -5.88
N SER A 74 -2.15 6.91 -6.41
CA SER A 74 -2.03 7.69 -7.65
C SER A 74 -2.17 6.84 -8.92
N GLY A 75 -1.93 5.54 -8.82
CA GLY A 75 -2.12 4.59 -9.90
C GLY A 75 -3.58 4.31 -10.22
N ASP A 76 -3.86 3.89 -11.45
CA ASP A 76 -5.17 3.39 -11.88
C ASP A 76 -5.38 1.90 -11.53
N THR A 77 -4.34 1.26 -11.00
CA THR A 77 -4.33 -0.17 -10.69
C THR A 77 -5.24 -0.47 -9.50
N GLY A 78 -6.26 -1.31 -9.72
CA GLY A 78 -7.29 -1.62 -8.72
C GLY A 78 -8.55 -0.76 -8.82
N SER A 79 -8.61 0.22 -9.73
CA SER A 79 -9.77 1.10 -9.93
C SER A 79 -11.01 0.39 -10.51
N SER A 80 -10.83 -0.76 -11.19
CA SER A 80 -11.93 -1.56 -11.72
C SER A 80 -11.62 -3.05 -11.62
N THR A 81 -12.40 -3.78 -10.83
CA THR A 81 -12.25 -5.23 -10.64
C THR A 81 -13.59 -5.92 -10.87
N ILE A 82 -13.59 -7.03 -11.61
CA ILE A 82 -14.74 -7.91 -11.77
C ILE A 82 -14.47 -9.17 -10.95
N SER A 83 -15.42 -9.55 -10.09
CA SER A 83 -15.34 -10.78 -9.29
C SER A 83 -16.61 -11.60 -9.42
N LEU A 84 -16.47 -12.92 -9.45
CA LEU A 84 -17.61 -13.84 -9.54
C LEU A 84 -17.97 -14.36 -8.15
N LEU A 85 -19.13 -13.93 -7.64
CA LEU A 85 -19.66 -14.43 -6.38
C LEU A 85 -20.44 -15.74 -6.59
N LYS A 86 -19.86 -16.87 -6.18
CA LYS A 86 -20.55 -18.17 -6.19
C LYS A 86 -21.37 -18.32 -4.90
N ASN A 87 -22.65 -17.96 -4.95
CA ASN A 87 -23.56 -18.12 -3.82
C ASN A 87 -24.87 -18.82 -4.25
N LYS A 88 -25.20 -19.95 -3.60
CA LYS A 88 -26.44 -20.72 -3.87
C LYS A 88 -27.71 -20.04 -3.33
N ALA A 89 -27.56 -19.05 -2.46
CA ALA A 89 -28.68 -18.29 -1.90
C ALA A 89 -29.14 -17.11 -2.79
N LEU A 90 -28.37 -16.76 -3.82
CA LEU A 90 -28.71 -15.66 -4.73
C LEU A 90 -29.29 -16.19 -6.05
N PRO A 91 -30.29 -15.51 -6.63
CA PRO A 91 -30.80 -15.82 -7.95
C PRO A 91 -29.70 -15.81 -9.02
N VAL A 92 -29.82 -16.66 -10.03
CA VAL A 92 -28.93 -16.62 -11.19
C VAL A 92 -29.09 -15.29 -11.93
N GLY A 93 -27.97 -14.67 -12.31
CA GLY A 93 -27.98 -13.38 -13.01
C GLY A 93 -28.01 -12.14 -12.11
N THR A 94 -27.83 -12.28 -10.79
CA THR A 94 -27.64 -11.12 -9.91
C THR A 94 -26.34 -10.38 -10.24
N LEU A 95 -26.46 -9.10 -10.57
CA LEU A 95 -25.34 -8.19 -10.78
C LEU A 95 -25.19 -7.31 -9.53
N LEU A 96 -23.99 -7.29 -8.95
CA LEU A 96 -23.63 -6.39 -7.85
C LEU A 96 -22.56 -5.43 -8.36
N VAL A 97 -22.76 -4.14 -8.11
CA VAL A 97 -21.80 -3.08 -8.46
C VAL A 97 -21.40 -2.37 -7.18
N GLU A 98 -20.13 -2.43 -6.84
CA GLU A 98 -19.54 -1.71 -5.72
C GLU A 98 -18.82 -0.46 -6.27
N LEU A 99 -19.21 0.71 -5.76
CA LEU A 99 -18.65 2.00 -6.14
C LEU A 99 -18.04 2.64 -4.90
N ILE A 100 -16.72 2.77 -4.89
CA ILE A 100 -15.97 3.44 -3.82
C ILE A 100 -15.65 4.85 -4.30
N TYR A 101 -16.22 5.86 -3.64
CA TYR A 101 -16.02 7.26 -4.00
C TYR A 101 -15.08 7.92 -2.99
N VAL A 102 -14.04 8.59 -3.50
CA VAL A 102 -13.14 9.41 -2.71
C VAL A 102 -13.48 10.88 -2.93
N VAL A 103 -13.78 11.60 -1.85
CA VAL A 103 -14.03 13.04 -1.90
C VAL A 103 -12.74 13.77 -1.55
N GLU A 104 -12.11 14.41 -2.54
CA GLU A 104 -10.89 15.19 -2.34
C GLU A 104 -11.17 16.69 -2.25
N ALA A 105 -10.63 17.34 -1.22
CA ALA A 105 -10.62 18.79 -1.09
C ALA A 105 -9.26 19.36 -1.53
N ARG A 106 -9.19 19.99 -2.71
CA ARG A 106 -7.99 20.73 -3.13
C ARG A 106 -7.93 22.09 -2.42
N LEU A 107 -7.08 22.19 -1.40
CA LEU A 107 -6.83 23.43 -0.67
C LEU A 107 -5.58 24.13 -1.20
N ARG A 108 -5.67 25.45 -1.47
CA ARG A 108 -4.50 26.28 -1.77
C ARG A 108 -3.64 26.43 -0.51
N SER A 109 -2.32 26.54 -0.69
CA SER A 109 -1.22 26.42 0.28
C SER A 109 -1.22 27.33 1.52
N SER A 110 -2.32 28.04 1.83
CA SER A 110 -2.37 29.03 2.91
C SER A 110 -3.15 28.58 4.16
N CYS A 111 -3.67 27.35 4.22
CA CYS A 111 -4.54 26.92 5.32
C CYS A 111 -3.97 25.64 6.00
N SER A 112 -3.83 25.71 7.33
CA SER A 112 -2.86 24.95 8.13
C SER A 112 -3.33 23.60 8.68
N SER A 113 -4.42 23.02 8.17
CA SER A 113 -4.82 21.66 8.57
C SER A 113 -5.58 20.94 7.45
N PRO A 114 -4.95 19.97 6.74
CA PRO A 114 -5.62 19.18 5.71
C PRO A 114 -6.64 18.22 6.31
N LEU A 115 -7.78 18.04 5.64
CA LEU A 115 -8.72 16.95 5.92
C LEU A 115 -8.16 15.65 5.31
N PRO A 116 -8.11 14.54 6.06
CA PRO A 116 -7.73 13.25 5.49
C PRO A 116 -8.77 12.78 4.47
N ALA A 117 -8.32 12.18 3.37
CA ALA A 117 -9.20 11.49 2.43
C ALA A 117 -10.01 10.44 3.20
N THR A 118 -11.33 10.59 3.21
CA THR A 118 -12.26 9.69 3.89
C THR A 118 -13.09 9.00 2.83
N ASP A 119 -13.10 7.67 2.83
CA ASP A 119 -13.93 6.88 1.93
C ASP A 119 -15.40 7.25 2.16
N ALA A 120 -16.06 7.78 1.14
CA ALA A 120 -17.50 8.03 1.19
C ALA A 120 -18.19 6.68 0.99
N GLY A 121 -18.82 6.19 2.06
CA GLY A 121 -19.30 4.81 2.19
C GLY A 121 -20.06 4.24 0.99
N THR A 122 -19.93 2.92 0.85
CA THR A 122 -20.53 2.07 -0.18
C THR A 122 -22.04 2.25 -0.25
N TYR A 123 -22.55 2.82 -1.34
CA TYR A 123 -23.99 2.80 -1.63
C TYR A 123 -24.31 1.54 -2.45
N ALA A 124 -24.78 0.48 -1.79
CA ALA A 124 -25.34 -0.67 -2.46
C ALA A 124 -26.67 -0.25 -3.11
N ALA A 125 -26.70 -0.14 -4.44
CA ALA A 125 -27.93 0.00 -5.19
C ALA A 125 -28.73 -1.31 -5.07
N GLY A 126 -29.80 -1.27 -4.27
CA GLY A 126 -30.84 -2.30 -4.18
C GLY A 126 -32.11 -1.83 -4.86
#